data_AF-A0A815TNB8-F1
#
_entry.id   AF-A0A815TNB8-F1
#
_cell.length_a   1.000
_cell.length_b   1.000
_cell.length_c   1.000
_cell.angle_alpha   90.00
_cell.angle_beta   90.00
_cell.angle_gamma   90.00
#
_symmetry.space_group_name_H-M   'P 1'
#
loop_
_entity.id
_entity.type
_entity.pdbx_description
1 polymer ?
#
loop_
_entity_poly.entity_id
_entity_poly.type
_entity_poly.pdbx_seq_one_letter_code
_entity_poly.pdbx_strand_id
1 'polypeptide(L)'
;MVSRHHLTLNKKIQLISDNKDDLGLTQRTLAEKYGITLGSVYNILKRKEAFLHDYQTNQNQNTKRKFKSFDSVKLDEQIYEWFVQQRSRNIPISGTILQEKAREISQSLGDEFNEFKASNE
;
A
#
# COMPACT_ATOMS: atom_id res chain seq x y z
N MET A 1 -21.42 7.91 -1.35
CA MET A 1 -20.06 7.33 -1.34
C MET A 1 -19.51 7.40 0.07
N VAL A 2 -19.17 6.27 0.70
CA VAL A 2 -18.45 6.30 1.99
C VAL A 2 -17.01 6.72 1.70
N SER A 3 -16.58 7.85 2.26
CA SER A 3 -15.20 8.31 2.13
C SER A 3 -14.26 7.35 2.87
N ARG A 4 -13.17 6.93 2.22
CA ARG A 4 -12.17 6.04 2.82
C ARG A 4 -11.46 6.77 3.98
N HIS A 5 -11.78 6.38 5.21
CA HIS A 5 -11.11 6.90 6.40
C HIS A 5 -9.80 6.15 6.67
N HIS A 6 -8.66 6.80 6.40
CA HIS A 6 -7.34 6.23 6.65
C HIS A 6 -6.79 6.64 8.02
N LEU A 7 -6.50 5.65 8.86
CA LEU A 7 -5.80 5.84 10.14
C LEU A 7 -4.29 6.00 9.94
N THR A 8 -3.67 6.82 10.79
CA THR A 8 -2.22 6.94 10.91
C THR A 8 -1.63 5.69 11.55
N LEU A 9 -0.32 5.48 11.41
CA LEU A 9 0.38 4.37 12.07
C LEU A 9 0.15 4.42 13.59
N ASN A 10 0.27 5.59 14.22
CA ASN A 10 0.01 5.74 15.66
C ASN A 10 -1.39 5.26 16.06
N LYS A 11 -2.44 5.71 15.37
CA LYS A 11 -3.83 5.28 15.64
C LYS A 11 -4.06 3.79 15.42
N LYS A 12 -3.35 3.17 14.46
CA LYS A 12 -3.41 1.71 14.25
C LYS A 12 -2.78 0.95 15.42
N ILE A 13 -1.67 1.46 15.97
CA ILE A 13 -1.02 0.87 17.15
C ILE A 13 -1.89 1.02 18.39
N GLN A 14 -2.50 2.19 18.59
CA GLN A 14 -3.48 2.38 19.67
C GLN A 14 -4.66 1.41 19.56
N LEU A 15 -5.20 1.22 18.35
CA LEU A 15 -6.26 0.23 18.11
C LEU A 15 -5.81 -1.20 18.45
N ILE A 16 -4.56 -1.57 18.12
CA ILE A 16 -4.00 -2.89 18.44
C ILE A 16 -3.83 -3.05 19.97
N SER A 17 -3.41 -2.01 20.69
CA SER A 17 -3.32 -2.03 22.16
C SER A 17 -4.70 -2.16 22.80
N ASP A 18 -5.66 -1.31 22.38
CA ASP A 18 -7.04 -1.32 22.87
C ASP A 18 -7.71 -2.69 22.70
N ASN A 19 -7.33 -3.45 21.66
CA ASN A 19 -7.82 -4.81 21.43
C ASN A 19 -7.07 -5.87 22.25
N LYS A 20 -5.83 -5.62 22.70
CA LYS A 20 -5.03 -6.54 23.52
C LYS A 20 -5.35 -6.42 25.02
N ASP A 21 -5.67 -5.22 25.49
CA ASP A 21 -5.80 -4.90 26.92
C ASP A 21 -7.11 -5.41 27.56
N ASP A 22 -7.76 -6.42 26.96
CA ASP A 22 -8.87 -7.20 27.54
C ASP A 22 -10.04 -6.38 28.13
N LEU A 23 -10.23 -5.14 27.67
CA LEU A 23 -11.33 -4.25 28.07
C LEU A 23 -12.72 -4.74 27.59
N GLY A 24 -12.82 -5.94 27.01
CA GLY A 24 -14.08 -6.44 26.43
C GLY A 24 -14.56 -5.64 25.21
N LEU A 25 -13.71 -4.79 24.63
CA LEU A 25 -14.04 -3.98 23.46
C LEU A 25 -14.18 -4.89 22.24
N THR A 26 -15.42 -5.10 21.81
CA THR A 26 -15.72 -5.76 20.54
C THR A 26 -15.11 -4.99 19.36
N GLN A 27 -14.86 -5.68 18.25
CA GLN A 27 -14.43 -5.01 17.00
C GLN A 27 -15.43 -3.94 16.54
N ARG A 28 -16.70 -4.05 16.95
CA ARG A 28 -17.74 -3.05 16.69
C ARG A 28 -17.52 -1.77 17.48
N THR A 29 -17.22 -1.86 18.78
CA THR A 29 -16.89 -0.69 19.59
C THR A 29 -15.60 -0.01 19.13
N LEU A 30 -14.62 -0.78 18.63
CA LEU A 30 -13.40 -0.22 18.01
C LEU A 30 -13.71 0.50 16.69
N ALA A 31 -14.57 -0.08 15.85
CA ALA A 31 -15.00 0.54 14.61
C ALA A 31 -15.65 1.91 14.85
N GLU A 32 -16.52 2.00 15.85
CA GLU A 32 -17.18 3.25 16.26
C GLU A 32 -16.18 4.26 16.85
N LYS A 33 -15.33 3.83 17.79
CA LYS A 33 -14.30 4.69 18.44
C LYS A 33 -13.36 5.34 17.42
N TYR A 34 -12.93 4.57 16.42
CA TYR A 34 -11.96 5.02 15.41
C TYR A 34 -12.60 5.54 14.12
N GLY A 35 -13.94 5.53 14.02
CA GLY A 35 -14.67 5.99 12.82
C GLY A 35 -14.34 5.20 11.55
N ILE A 36 -14.09 3.89 11.69
CA ILE A 36 -13.73 2.99 10.58
C ILE A 36 -14.72 1.85 10.44
N THR A 37 -14.67 1.14 9.31
CA THR A 37 -15.51 -0.04 9.10
C THR A 37 -15.01 -1.26 9.86
N LEU A 38 -15.91 -2.19 10.18
CA LEU A 38 -15.56 -3.45 10.86
C LEU A 38 -14.46 -4.23 10.11
N GLY A 39 -14.56 -4.29 8.78
CA GLY A 39 -13.54 -4.92 7.93
C GLY A 39 -12.17 -4.23 8.03
N SER A 40 -12.14 -2.91 8.27
CA SER A 40 -10.88 -2.19 8.48
C SER A 40 -10.24 -2.57 9.82
N VAL A 41 -11.03 -2.69 10.89
CA VAL A 41 -10.56 -3.19 12.20
C VAL A 41 -9.96 -4.59 12.03
N TYR A 42 -10.70 -5.50 11.41
CA TYR A 42 -10.23 -6.86 11.13
C TYR A 42 -8.90 -6.87 10.37
N ASN A 43 -8.80 -6.10 9.28
CA ASN A 43 -7.58 -6.03 8.47
C ASN A 43 -6.39 -5.44 9.24
N ILE A 44 -6.63 -4.45 10.11
CA ILE A 44 -5.57 -3.88 10.97
C ILE A 44 -5.07 -4.94 11.96
N LEU A 45 -5.98 -5.65 12.62
CA LEU A 45 -5.62 -6.71 13.57
C LEU A 45 -4.92 -7.90 12.90
N LYS A 46 -5.35 -8.28 11.69
CA LYS A 46 -4.69 -9.32 10.90
C LYS A 46 -3.24 -8.97 10.54
N ARG A 47 -2.96 -7.69 10.29
CA ARG A 47 -1.62 -7.17 9.94
C ARG A 47 -0.88 -6.52 11.12
N LYS A 48 -1.28 -6.81 12.36
CA LYS A 48 -0.75 -6.16 13.57
C LYS A 48 0.77 -6.20 13.68
N GLU A 49 1.39 -7.33 13.37
CA GLU A 49 2.85 -7.51 13.47
C GLU A 49 3.61 -6.57 12.53
N ALA A 50 3.10 -6.36 11.32
CA ALA A 50 3.69 -5.43 10.36
C ALA A 50 3.64 -3.99 10.89
N PHE A 51 2.53 -3.57 11.51
CA PHE A 51 2.43 -2.23 12.08
C PHE A 51 3.34 -2.06 13.31
N LEU A 52 3.45 -3.07 14.17
CA LEU A 52 4.36 -3.05 15.32
C LEU A 52 5.82 -2.91 14.88
N HIS A 53 6.22 -3.68 13.87
CA HIS A 53 7.55 -3.57 13.27
C HIS A 53 7.81 -2.17 12.67
N ASP A 54 6.85 -1.60 11.93
CA ASP A 54 6.98 -0.24 11.39
C ASP A 54 7.12 0.81 12.49
N TYR A 55 6.41 0.63 13.61
CA TYR A 55 6.49 1.52 14.75
C TYR A 55 7.86 1.42 15.45
N GLN A 56 8.39 0.20 15.60
CA GLN A 56 9.71 -0.05 16.19
C GLN A 56 10.88 0.47 15.32
N THR A 57 10.72 0.42 14.00
CA THR A 57 11.74 0.91 13.04
C THR A 57 11.70 2.44 12.86
N ASN A 58 11.04 3.18 13.77
CA ASN A 58 10.90 4.63 13.75
C ASN A 58 10.33 5.19 12.44
N GLN A 59 9.45 4.44 11.76
CA GLN A 59 8.72 5.02 10.62
C GLN A 59 7.84 6.18 11.08
N ASN A 60 7.62 7.16 10.18
CA ASN A 60 6.81 8.33 10.47
C ASN A 60 5.40 7.91 10.95
N GLN A 61 5.12 8.16 12.23
CA GLN A 61 3.91 7.70 12.89
C GLN A 61 2.64 8.40 12.39
N ASN A 62 2.79 9.57 11.76
CA ASN A 62 1.70 10.35 11.17
C ASN A 62 1.35 9.90 9.74
N THR A 63 2.12 8.96 9.18
CA THR A 63 1.87 8.42 7.86
C THR A 63 0.59 7.58 7.83
N LYS A 64 -0.29 7.87 6.87
CA LYS A 64 -1.54 7.14 6.64
C LYS A 64 -1.38 5.95 5.69
N ARG A 65 -0.36 5.97 4.82
CA ARG A 65 -0.05 4.94 3.80
C ARG A 65 1.46 4.74 3.70
N LYS A 66 1.92 3.49 3.62
CA LYS A 66 3.35 3.22 3.37
C LYS A 66 3.78 3.86 2.05
N PHE A 67 4.99 4.38 2.03
CA PHE A 67 5.66 4.70 0.78
C PHE A 67 5.97 3.40 0.03
N LYS A 68 5.99 3.50 -1.31
CA LYS A 68 6.44 2.42 -2.18
C LYS A 68 7.86 2.00 -1.79
N SER A 69 8.21 0.72 -1.91
CA SER A 69 9.58 0.26 -1.70
C SER A 69 10.51 0.88 -2.76
N PHE A 70 11.80 1.05 -2.44
CA PHE A 70 12.79 1.58 -3.39
C PHE A 70 12.75 0.84 -4.73
N ASP A 71 12.66 -0.48 -4.66
CA ASP A 71 12.55 -1.39 -5.80
C ASP A 71 11.33 -1.09 -6.68
N SER A 72 10.16 -0.91 -6.07
CA SER A 72 8.95 -0.55 -6.80
C SER A 72 9.01 0.87 -7.39
N VAL A 73 9.72 1.80 -6.74
CA VAL A 73 9.95 3.15 -7.29
C VAL A 73 10.85 3.09 -8.51
N LYS A 74 11.96 2.34 -8.45
CA LYS A 74 12.89 2.16 -9.58
C LYS A 74 12.19 1.55 -10.80
N LEU A 75 11.32 0.56 -10.59
CA LEU A 75 10.52 -0.04 -11.65
C LEU A 75 9.56 1.00 -12.28
N ASP A 76 8.81 1.74 -11.45
CA ASP A 76 7.91 2.79 -11.90
C ASP A 76 8.63 3.87 -12.71
N GLU A 77 9.82 4.29 -12.27
CA GLU A 77 10.65 5.28 -12.95
C GLU A 77 11.04 4.84 -14.36
N GLN A 78 11.49 3.60 -14.55
CA GLN A 78 11.86 3.08 -15.87
C GLN A 78 10.66 2.96 -16.81
N ILE A 79 9.51 2.52 -16.28
CA ILE A 79 8.26 2.45 -17.06
C ILE A 79 7.84 3.86 -17.49
N TYR A 80 7.92 4.82 -16.58
CA TYR A 80 7.56 6.21 -16.85
C TYR A 80 8.50 6.85 -17.87
N GLU A 81 9.81 6.64 -17.76
CA GLU A 81 10.79 7.15 -18.71
C GLU A 81 10.51 6.62 -20.12
N TRP A 82 10.30 5.31 -20.25
CA TRP A 82 9.95 4.71 -21.53
C TRP A 82 8.64 5.30 -22.10
N PHE A 83 7.62 5.46 -21.27
CA PHE A 83 6.34 6.05 -21.69
C PHE A 83 6.53 7.48 -22.22
N VAL A 84 7.29 8.31 -21.52
CA VAL A 84 7.61 9.68 -21.93
C VAL A 84 8.36 9.68 -23.27
N GLN A 85 9.32 8.76 -23.47
CA GLN A 85 10.03 8.61 -24.74
C GLN A 85 9.12 8.21 -25.91
N GLN A 86 8.10 7.38 -25.69
CA GLN A 86 7.13 7.05 -26.75
C GLN A 86 6.21 8.24 -27.06
N ARG A 87 5.77 8.93 -26.02
CA ARG A 87 4.90 10.11 -26.17
C ARG A 87 5.59 11.27 -26.87
N SER A 88 6.90 11.47 -26.66
CA SER A 88 7.67 12.50 -27.37
C SER A 88 7.78 12.22 -28.88
N ARG A 89 7.62 10.96 -29.30
CA ARG A 89 7.55 10.54 -30.71
C ARG A 89 6.13 10.56 -31.28
N ASN A 90 5.16 11.14 -30.56
CA ASN A 90 3.74 11.13 -30.90
C ASN A 90 3.12 9.73 -31.04
N ILE A 91 3.72 8.72 -30.40
CA ILE A 91 3.16 7.36 -30.41
C ILE A 91 2.11 7.26 -29.28
N PRO A 92 0.84 6.98 -29.60
CA PRO A 92 -0.17 6.72 -28.57
C PRO A 92 0.08 5.34 -27.94
N ILE A 93 0.20 5.31 -26.62
CA ILE A 93 0.40 4.08 -25.85
C ILE A 93 -0.90 3.76 -25.11
N SER A 94 -1.49 2.61 -25.43
CA SER A 94 -2.64 2.09 -24.70
C SER A 94 -2.21 1.53 -23.34
N GLY A 95 -3.17 1.37 -22.42
CA GLY A 95 -2.91 0.72 -21.13
C GLY A 95 -2.36 -0.70 -21.29
N THR A 96 -2.85 -1.47 -22.27
CA THR A 96 -2.38 -2.84 -22.51
C THR A 96 -0.90 -2.89 -22.92
N ILE A 97 -0.47 -1.99 -23.81
CA ILE A 97 0.93 -1.89 -24.23
C ILE A 97 1.80 -1.46 -23.04
N LEU A 98 1.33 -0.52 -22.23
CA LEU A 98 2.05 -0.09 -21.02
C LEU A 98 2.23 -1.23 -20.03
N GLN A 99 1.22 -2.09 -19.87
CA GLN A 99 1.29 -3.27 -19.01
C GLN A 99 2.28 -4.32 -19.51
N GLU A 100 2.28 -4.60 -20.82
CA GLU A 100 3.27 -5.51 -21.44
C GLU A 100 4.68 -4.97 -21.21
N LYS A 101 4.90 -3.69 -21.47
CA LYS A 101 6.21 -3.07 -21.22
C LYS A 101 6.63 -3.15 -19.75
N ALA A 102 5.69 -2.93 -18.84
CA ALA A 102 5.98 -3.01 -17.42
C ALA A 102 6.40 -4.43 -16.98
N ARG A 103 5.84 -5.48 -17.59
CA ARG A 103 6.28 -6.87 -17.37
C ARG A 103 7.66 -7.16 -17.96
N GLU A 104 7.96 -6.62 -19.14
CA GLU A 104 9.30 -6.76 -19.74
C GLU A 104 10.37 -6.10 -18.87
N ILE A 105 10.11 -4.87 -18.41
CA ILE A 105 11.03 -4.11 -17.58
C ILE A 105 11.22 -4.82 -16.23
N SER A 106 10.14 -5.33 -15.62
CA SER A 106 10.23 -6.06 -14.35
C SER A 106 11.09 -7.31 -14.47
N GLN A 107 10.94 -8.10 -15.55
CA GLN A 107 11.79 -9.26 -15.82
C GLN A 107 13.27 -8.89 -16.01
N SER A 108 13.56 -7.72 -16.59
CA SER A 108 14.94 -7.26 -16.81
C SER A 108 15.65 -6.75 -15.55
N LEU A 109 14.89 -6.37 -14.51
CA LEU A 109 15.40 -5.78 -13.28
C LEU A 109 15.88 -6.81 -12.24
N GLY A 110 15.48 -8.08 -12.38
CA GLY A 110 15.92 -9.20 -11.54
C GLY A 110 14.78 -10.07 -11.01
N ASP A 111 15.13 -11.20 -10.39
CA ASP A 111 14.16 -12.22 -9.93
C ASP A 111 13.15 -11.70 -8.91
N GLU A 112 13.50 -10.65 -8.17
CA GLU A 112 12.63 -9.99 -7.18
C GLU A 112 11.37 -9.35 -7.79
N PHE A 113 11.36 -9.12 -9.11
CA PHE A 113 10.24 -8.50 -9.83
C PHE A 113 9.57 -9.44 -10.85
N ASN A 114 9.94 -10.72 -10.90
CA ASN A 114 9.38 -11.69 -11.84
C ASN A 114 7.86 -11.90 -11.64
N GLU A 115 7.33 -11.67 -10.44
CA GLU A 115 5.89 -11.77 -10.13
C GLU A 115 5.11 -10.46 -10.32
N PHE A 116 5.70 -9.44 -10.95
CA PHE A 116 5.02 -8.16 -11.17
C PHE A 116 3.79 -8.34 -12.09
N LYS A 117 2.60 -8.09 -11.55
CA LYS A 117 1.33 -8.43 -12.24
C LYS A 117 0.88 -7.41 -13.30
N ALA A 118 1.43 -6.19 -13.28
CA ALA A 118 1.07 -5.10 -14.18
C ALA A 118 -0.46 -4.98 -14.40
N SER A 119 -1.23 -4.98 -13.30
CA SER A 119 -2.70 -4.89 -13.36
C SER A 119 -3.16 -3.43 -13.26
N ASN A 120 -4.22 -3.08 -13.99
CA ASN A 120 -4.95 -1.84 -13.72
C ASN A 120 -5.77 -2.05 -12.43
N GLU A 121 -5.52 -1.25 -11.40
CA GLU A 121 -6.47 -1.08 -10.30
C GLU A 121 -7.72 -0.31 -10.76
#